data_AF-A0A7S0DPV3-F1
#
_entry.id   AF-A0A7S0DPV3-F1
#
_cell.length_a   1.000
_cell.length_b   1.000
_cell.length_c   1.000
_cell.angle_alpha   90.00
_cell.angle_beta   90.00
_cell.angle_gamma   90.00
#
_symmetry.space_group_name_H-M   'P 1'
#
loop_
_entity.id
_entity.type
_entity.pdbx_description
1 polymer ?
#
loop_
_entity_poly.entity_id
_entity_poly.type
_entity_poly.pdbx_seq_one_letter_code
_entity_poly.pdbx_strand_id
1 'polypeptide(L)'
;FCYFRMQHTQAYKNTLFAPPEICADKIQLAKSISASLAPFLLQETPIRGVVECLLGRQVLWEWIRARPVPKPLFDQPQFWCENVHVTNQSGVYPQPTLVFTIGAPGSGKTSWAKYTFGNYAVVAADDWFTLTKSDFHPSLLGKAHGWCKQQVLRRLREGVSVVVNNTNTTPSEMFDYVAAVLYGGYPHRIVFARMPETRVGVLAKRGLHGVPERQIKNMIRRISSMGSPSVKSVLRAGPMRQRELASTKVLYVGLFFDEKTSNMVKNTFLSNSRAGNLLERVMNFHVTIQFLPDRKYVEKIGIGSQHDIEITGYYSHPTVQVLTCTIPPALQAKSCNENSHITISTQTVAASVANHALKHAKIIPISKITIKSTLCAFMSGGKIVSDFSGLPRGWEQGSDRRGRGRGRGGRGNSGNRGGRRGGIGNRKGKANHGFRDPATPTKARHDGHSDPGRGRVSDRGRGRARYGPRGERRGSRGKRVRR
;
A
#
# COMPACT_ATOMS: atom_id res chain seq x y z
N PHE A 1 -47.74 16.09 11.05
CA PHE A 1 -47.09 17.30 10.49
C PHE A 1 -48.10 18.38 10.10
N CYS A 2 -49.08 18.14 9.22
CA CYS A 2 -49.97 19.20 8.72
C CYS A 2 -50.81 19.93 9.80
N TYR A 3 -51.35 19.22 10.80
CA TYR A 3 -52.16 19.82 11.87
C TYR A 3 -51.41 20.89 12.69
N PHE A 4 -50.10 20.73 12.85
CA PHE A 4 -49.23 21.68 13.57
C PHE A 4 -49.02 23.02 12.81
N ARG A 5 -49.43 23.09 11.54
CA ARG A 5 -49.16 24.24 10.65
C ARG A 5 -50.28 25.28 10.60
N MET A 6 -51.45 25.02 11.21
CA MET A 6 -52.57 25.98 11.20
C MET A 6 -52.57 26.91 12.41
N GLN A 7 -52.37 26.42 13.64
CA GLN A 7 -52.53 27.26 14.84
C GLN A 7 -51.44 28.34 15.01
N HIS A 8 -50.20 28.07 14.61
CA HIS A 8 -49.13 29.09 14.69
C HIS A 8 -49.32 30.29 13.74
N THR A 9 -50.05 30.12 12.65
CA THR A 9 -50.24 31.17 11.63
C THR A 9 -51.09 32.33 12.15
N GLN A 10 -52.02 32.06 13.07
CA GLN A 10 -52.89 33.09 13.65
C GLN A 10 -52.15 33.95 14.70
N ALA A 11 -51.30 33.33 15.52
CA ALA A 11 -50.43 34.04 16.47
C ALA A 11 -49.41 34.95 15.78
N TYR A 12 -48.94 34.57 14.59
CA TYR A 12 -47.92 35.28 13.83
C TYR A 12 -48.37 36.66 13.29
N LYS A 13 -49.68 36.90 13.15
CA LYS A 13 -50.20 38.18 12.62
C LYS A 13 -50.24 39.30 13.67
N ASN A 14 -50.35 38.97 14.95
CA ASN A 14 -50.56 39.96 16.02
C ASN A 14 -49.26 40.43 16.69
N THR A 15 -48.08 39.96 16.24
CA THR A 15 -46.78 40.24 16.88
C THR A 15 -45.85 41.17 16.09
N LEU A 16 -46.26 41.64 14.91
CA LEU A 16 -45.42 42.47 14.01
C LEU A 16 -45.58 44.00 14.19
N PHE A 17 -46.53 44.45 15.01
CA PHE A 17 -46.80 45.87 15.26
C PHE A 17 -46.98 46.18 16.76
N ALA A 18 -45.92 45.96 17.55
CA ALA A 18 -45.83 46.39 18.94
C ALA A 18 -44.49 47.14 19.17
N PRO A 19 -44.47 48.21 19.99
CA PRO A 19 -43.27 49.03 20.21
C PRO A 19 -42.14 48.29 20.96
N PRO A 20 -40.89 48.77 20.89
CA PRO A 20 -39.69 47.97 21.16
C PRO A 20 -39.29 47.80 22.65
N GLU A 21 -40.26 47.58 23.55
CA GLU A 21 -40.01 47.49 25.01
C GLU A 21 -40.25 46.10 25.62
N ILE A 22 -39.99 45.01 24.88
CA ILE A 22 -39.92 43.64 25.45
C ILE A 22 -38.63 42.95 25.00
N CYS A 23 -37.53 43.30 25.67
CA CYS A 23 -36.19 42.75 25.41
C CYS A 23 -35.73 41.72 26.46
N ALA A 24 -36.03 41.95 27.75
CA ALA A 24 -35.55 41.11 28.85
C ALA A 24 -36.10 39.67 28.80
N ASP A 25 -37.41 39.50 28.63
CA ASP A 25 -38.05 38.18 28.69
C ASP A 25 -37.69 37.29 27.51
N LYS A 26 -37.45 37.88 26.33
CA LYS A 26 -36.94 37.15 25.17
C LYS A 26 -35.54 36.60 25.42
N ILE A 27 -34.71 37.33 26.18
CA ILE A 27 -33.37 36.88 26.58
C ILE A 27 -33.47 35.78 27.67
N GLN A 28 -34.41 35.87 28.62
CA GLN A 28 -34.67 34.78 29.58
C GLN A 28 -35.16 33.50 28.87
N LEU A 29 -36.14 33.63 27.97
CA LEU A 29 -36.68 32.51 27.19
C LEU A 29 -35.60 31.87 26.32
N ALA A 30 -34.74 32.66 25.67
CA ALA A 30 -33.60 32.17 24.92
C ALA A 30 -32.57 31.43 25.80
N LYS A 31 -32.30 31.91 27.02
CA LYS A 31 -31.42 31.22 27.98
C LYS A 31 -32.01 29.89 28.44
N SER A 32 -33.30 29.85 28.74
CA SER A 32 -34.05 28.62 29.09
C SER A 32 -33.97 27.58 27.98
N ILE A 33 -34.35 27.95 26.75
CA ILE A 33 -34.28 27.08 25.56
C ILE A 33 -32.84 26.63 25.28
N SER A 34 -31.86 27.53 25.44
CA SER A 34 -30.44 27.21 25.23
C SER A 34 -29.89 26.20 26.25
N ALA A 35 -30.39 26.15 27.48
CA ALA A 35 -29.93 25.19 28.48
C ALA A 35 -30.30 23.75 28.08
N SER A 36 -31.55 23.55 27.64
CA SER A 36 -32.07 22.23 27.26
C SER A 36 -31.57 21.73 25.90
N LEU A 37 -31.30 22.63 24.94
CA LEU A 37 -30.89 22.25 23.57
C LEU A 37 -29.38 22.27 23.30
N ALA A 38 -28.56 22.75 24.23
CA ALA A 38 -27.09 22.80 24.07
C ALA A 38 -26.42 21.48 23.59
N PRO A 39 -26.86 20.27 23.99
CA PRO A 39 -26.26 19.03 23.50
C PRO A 39 -26.56 18.72 22.02
N PHE A 40 -27.74 19.13 21.52
CA PHE A 40 -28.23 18.78 20.19
C PHE A 40 -27.79 19.76 19.09
N LEU A 41 -27.56 21.02 19.44
CA LEU A 41 -27.22 22.11 18.52
C LEU A 41 -25.86 21.99 17.81
N LEU A 42 -25.08 20.94 18.08
CA LEU A 42 -23.75 20.71 17.49
C LEU A 42 -23.71 19.67 16.36
N GLN A 43 -24.83 19.00 16.03
CA GLN A 43 -24.80 17.84 15.11
C GLN A 43 -25.62 17.97 13.82
N GLU A 44 -26.66 18.81 13.74
CA GLU A 44 -27.47 18.92 12.52
C GLU A 44 -27.67 20.35 11.99
N THR A 45 -27.65 20.49 10.66
CA THR A 45 -27.80 21.74 9.92
C THR A 45 -29.18 22.42 9.96
N PRO A 46 -30.34 21.74 10.08
CA PRO A 46 -31.65 22.42 10.05
C PRO A 46 -31.84 23.39 11.22
N ILE A 47 -31.34 23.02 12.41
CA ILE A 47 -31.59 23.78 13.64
C ILE A 47 -30.90 25.15 13.61
N ARG A 48 -29.75 25.27 12.93
CA ARG A 48 -29.04 26.55 12.76
C ARG A 48 -29.91 27.59 12.04
N GLY A 49 -30.67 27.20 11.03
CA GLY A 49 -31.59 28.11 10.32
C GLY A 49 -32.71 28.62 11.22
N VAL A 50 -33.24 27.76 12.09
CA VAL A 50 -34.26 28.12 13.09
C VAL A 50 -33.69 29.10 14.13
N VAL A 51 -32.47 28.88 14.61
CA VAL A 51 -31.81 29.75 15.59
C VAL A 51 -31.38 31.11 15.00
N GLU A 52 -30.84 31.15 13.77
CA GLU A 52 -30.55 32.42 13.08
C GLU A 52 -31.83 33.24 12.84
N CYS A 53 -32.99 32.59 12.68
CA CYS A 53 -34.29 33.23 12.51
C CYS A 53 -34.89 33.75 13.85
N LEU A 54 -34.79 32.97 14.93
CA LEU A 54 -35.38 33.32 16.24
C LEU A 54 -34.58 34.35 17.05
N LEU A 55 -33.26 34.33 16.97
CA LEU A 55 -32.39 35.23 17.76
C LEU A 55 -31.81 36.39 16.93
N GLY A 56 -31.88 36.32 15.61
CA GLY A 56 -31.18 37.23 14.71
C GLY A 56 -29.67 36.96 14.66
N ARG A 57 -29.07 37.22 13.49
CA ARG A 57 -27.64 36.95 13.24
C ARG A 57 -26.70 37.66 14.20
N GLN A 58 -27.01 38.90 14.59
CA GLN A 58 -26.12 39.72 15.40
C GLN A 58 -25.98 39.18 16.84
N VAL A 59 -27.10 38.80 17.47
CA VAL A 59 -27.10 38.19 18.81
C VAL A 59 -26.38 36.83 18.80
N LEU A 60 -26.56 36.03 17.74
CA LEU A 60 -25.82 34.77 17.59
C LEU A 60 -24.29 35.01 17.47
N TRP A 61 -23.87 36.03 16.71
CA TRP A 61 -22.46 36.41 16.58
C TRP A 61 -21.85 37.03 17.85
N GLU A 62 -22.66 37.64 18.71
CA GLU A 62 -22.23 38.12 20.02
C GLU A 62 -22.19 36.99 21.05
N TRP A 63 -23.16 36.07 21.05
CA TRP A 63 -23.13 34.88 21.91
C TRP A 63 -21.95 33.96 21.60
N ILE A 64 -21.56 33.82 20.33
CA ILE A 64 -20.34 33.10 19.92
C ILE A 64 -19.08 33.80 20.47
N ARG A 65 -19.04 35.13 20.52
CA ARG A 65 -17.91 35.92 21.07
C ARG A 65 -17.90 35.99 22.60
N ALA A 66 -19.07 35.93 23.24
CA ALA A 66 -19.24 36.06 24.69
C ALA A 66 -19.03 34.74 25.46
N ARG A 67 -18.85 33.61 24.77
CA ARG A 67 -18.39 32.38 25.42
C ARG A 67 -16.98 32.60 25.98
N PRO A 68 -16.71 32.34 27.27
CA PRO A 68 -15.34 32.33 27.77
C PRO A 68 -14.57 31.27 26.99
N VAL A 69 -13.50 31.70 26.30
CA VAL A 69 -12.54 30.78 25.69
C VAL A 69 -12.09 29.82 26.79
N PRO A 70 -12.19 28.48 26.60
CA PRO A 70 -11.76 27.54 27.62
C PRO A 70 -10.33 27.88 28.04
N LYS A 71 -10.11 28.15 29.35
CA LYS A 71 -8.78 28.47 29.89
C LYS A 71 -7.80 27.45 29.31
N PRO A 72 -6.74 27.88 28.60
CA PRO A 72 -5.95 26.96 27.78
C PRO A 72 -5.34 25.88 28.68
N LEU A 73 -5.89 24.66 28.58
CA LEU A 73 -5.27 23.46 29.11
C LEU A 73 -3.84 23.43 28.62
N PHE A 74 -2.89 23.10 29.51
CA PHE A 74 -1.43 23.25 29.35
C PHE A 74 -0.86 22.42 28.18
N ASP A 75 -1.17 22.83 26.96
CA ASP A 75 -0.59 22.37 25.70
C ASP A 75 -0.98 23.36 24.58
N GLN A 76 -0.23 24.47 24.51
CA GLN A 76 0.05 25.19 23.27
C GLN A 76 1.49 24.88 22.83
N PRO A 77 1.85 23.61 22.52
CA PRO A 77 3.08 23.35 21.78
C PRO A 77 2.94 24.02 20.42
N GLN A 78 4.06 24.44 19.82
CA GLN A 78 4.08 25.11 18.52
C GLN A 78 3.24 24.33 17.50
N PHE A 79 2.05 24.84 17.14
CA PHE A 79 1.06 24.14 16.30
C PHE A 79 1.52 23.95 14.84
N TRP A 80 2.70 24.49 14.50
CA TRP A 80 3.40 24.33 13.24
C TRP A 80 3.92 22.90 13.10
N CYS A 81 3.27 22.12 12.23
CA CYS A 81 3.89 20.94 11.68
C CYS A 81 4.96 21.38 10.66
N GLU A 82 6.17 21.70 11.15
CA GLU A 82 7.28 22.19 10.33
C GLU A 82 7.64 21.24 9.18
N ASN A 83 7.42 19.94 9.40
CA ASN A 83 7.69 18.88 8.42
C ASN A 83 6.42 18.57 7.60
N VAL A 84 5.91 19.59 6.89
CA VAL A 84 4.82 19.47 5.91
C VAL A 84 5.39 19.44 4.49
N HIS A 85 5.11 18.37 3.75
CA HIS A 85 5.45 18.23 2.34
C HIS A 85 4.18 18.19 1.49
N VAL A 86 4.02 19.17 0.60
CA VAL A 86 2.89 19.27 -0.35
C VAL A 86 3.31 18.76 -1.73
N THR A 87 2.43 18.00 -2.39
CA THR A 87 2.62 17.44 -3.73
C THR A 87 1.29 17.40 -4.49
N ASN A 88 1.30 17.24 -5.81
CA ASN A 88 0.09 17.26 -6.66
C ASN A 88 -0.75 18.56 -6.53
N GLN A 89 -0.09 19.70 -6.28
CA GLN A 89 -0.76 21.00 -6.24
C GLN A 89 -1.06 21.49 -7.67
N SER A 90 -2.27 21.98 -7.90
CA SER A 90 -2.69 22.60 -9.16
C SER A 90 -2.82 24.13 -9.02
N GLY A 91 -2.99 24.82 -10.13
CA GLY A 91 -3.35 26.24 -10.15
C GLY A 91 -4.84 26.52 -9.91
N VAL A 92 -5.67 25.49 -9.70
CA VAL A 92 -7.11 25.62 -9.50
C VAL A 92 -7.43 25.78 -8.02
N TYR A 93 -8.19 26.81 -7.66
CA TYR A 93 -8.58 27.07 -6.27
C TYR A 93 -10.11 27.15 -6.13
N PRO A 94 -10.72 26.56 -5.07
CA PRO A 94 -10.09 25.80 -3.99
C PRO A 94 -9.72 24.35 -4.40
N GLN A 95 -8.47 23.94 -4.14
CA GLN A 95 -8.04 22.56 -4.34
C GLN A 95 -8.27 21.72 -3.05
N PRO A 96 -9.03 20.59 -3.12
CA PRO A 96 -9.18 19.68 -2.00
C PRO A 96 -7.87 18.95 -1.68
N THR A 97 -7.78 18.34 -0.50
CA THR A 97 -6.49 17.87 0.04
C THR A 97 -6.61 16.50 0.70
N LEU A 98 -5.73 15.57 0.32
CA LEU A 98 -5.48 14.32 1.03
C LEU A 98 -4.28 14.51 1.96
N VAL A 99 -4.49 14.40 3.28
CA VAL A 99 -3.46 14.61 4.31
C VAL A 99 -3.10 13.28 4.98
N PHE A 100 -1.81 13.02 5.17
CA PHE A 100 -1.31 11.93 6.02
C PHE A 100 -0.62 12.51 7.25
N THR A 101 -1.11 12.20 8.45
CA THR A 101 -0.37 12.48 9.70
C THR A 101 0.65 11.36 9.94
N ILE A 102 1.93 11.69 10.14
CA ILE A 102 2.99 10.70 10.35
C ILE A 102 3.50 10.85 11.79
N GLY A 103 3.30 9.84 12.63
CA GLY A 103 3.65 9.93 14.05
C GLY A 103 3.16 8.76 14.92
N ALA A 104 3.91 8.43 15.97
CA ALA A 104 3.54 7.42 16.96
C ALA A 104 2.25 7.81 17.75
N PRO A 105 1.64 6.90 18.53
CA PRO A 105 0.69 7.26 19.58
C PRO A 105 1.27 8.35 20.51
N GLY A 106 0.42 9.23 21.04
CA GLY A 106 0.84 10.36 21.89
C GLY A 106 1.49 11.57 21.17
N SER A 107 1.80 11.48 19.87
CA SER A 107 2.49 12.55 19.11
C SER A 107 1.61 13.73 18.64
N GLY A 108 0.39 13.87 19.16
CA GLY A 108 -0.50 15.00 18.84
C GLY A 108 -1.27 14.93 17.50
N LYS A 109 -1.03 13.91 16.64
CA LYS A 109 -1.69 13.74 15.32
C LYS A 109 -3.17 14.14 15.29
N THR A 110 -3.98 13.51 16.14
CA THR A 110 -5.44 13.70 16.20
C THR A 110 -5.82 15.12 16.61
N SER A 111 -5.09 15.71 17.56
CA SER A 111 -5.32 17.09 18.01
C SER A 111 -5.01 18.09 16.89
N TRP A 112 -3.85 17.95 16.25
CA TRP A 112 -3.44 18.77 15.12
C TRP A 112 -4.41 18.64 13.94
N ALA A 113 -4.75 17.41 13.54
CA ALA A 113 -5.65 17.14 12.42
C ALA A 113 -7.07 17.71 12.65
N LYS A 114 -7.62 17.55 13.86
CA LYS A 114 -8.94 18.10 14.21
C LYS A 114 -8.94 19.62 14.33
N TYR A 115 -7.85 20.22 14.82
CA TYR A 115 -7.68 21.67 14.87
C TYR A 115 -7.56 22.29 13.47
N THR A 116 -6.74 21.71 12.59
CA THR A 116 -6.46 22.28 11.26
C THR A 116 -7.54 21.99 10.21
N PHE A 117 -8.25 20.84 10.29
CA PHE A 117 -9.19 20.41 9.25
C PHE A 117 -10.63 20.14 9.76
N GLY A 118 -10.87 20.28 11.07
CA GLY A 118 -12.16 19.97 11.69
C GLY A 118 -12.43 18.47 11.82
N ASN A 119 -13.34 18.10 12.72
CA ASN A 119 -13.64 16.68 13.02
C ASN A 119 -14.08 15.87 11.79
N TYR A 120 -14.85 16.45 10.87
CA TYR A 120 -15.45 15.73 9.73
C TYR A 120 -14.43 15.24 8.70
N ALA A 121 -13.31 15.96 8.52
CA ALA A 121 -12.26 15.59 7.59
C ALA A 121 -11.37 14.45 8.10
N VAL A 122 -11.34 14.21 9.41
CA VAL A 122 -10.44 13.26 10.07
C VAL A 122 -10.99 11.83 10.01
N VAL A 123 -10.15 10.87 9.63
CA VAL A 123 -10.47 9.44 9.60
C VAL A 123 -9.24 8.61 10.05
N ALA A 124 -9.39 7.83 11.11
CA ALA A 124 -8.43 6.84 11.59
C ALA A 124 -9.03 5.42 11.53
N ALA A 125 -8.19 4.39 11.64
CA ALA A 125 -8.66 3.02 11.86
C ALA A 125 -9.28 2.85 13.25
N ASP A 126 -8.79 3.59 14.24
CA ASP A 126 -9.26 3.51 15.63
C ASP A 126 -10.73 3.96 15.79
N ASP A 127 -11.20 4.88 14.93
CA ASP A 127 -12.60 5.33 14.89
C ASP A 127 -13.59 4.17 14.61
N TRP A 128 -13.14 3.11 13.92
CA TRP A 128 -13.96 1.93 13.63
C TRP A 128 -14.42 1.25 14.93
N PHE A 129 -13.48 1.02 15.86
CA PHE A 129 -13.77 0.36 17.15
C PHE A 129 -14.77 1.18 17.98
N THR A 130 -14.65 2.51 17.98
CA THR A 130 -15.60 3.41 18.64
C THR A 130 -16.99 3.34 17.99
N LEU A 131 -17.09 3.35 16.66
CA LEU A 131 -18.36 3.34 15.94
C LEU A 131 -19.06 1.97 15.99
N THR A 132 -18.32 0.86 15.99
CA THR A 132 -18.88 -0.49 16.12
C THR A 132 -19.02 -0.96 17.57
N LYS A 133 -18.72 -0.10 18.56
CA LYS A 133 -18.70 -0.42 19.99
C LYS A 133 -17.94 -1.73 20.29
N SER A 134 -16.83 -1.95 19.58
CA SER A 134 -16.05 -3.19 19.64
C SER A 134 -14.74 -2.95 20.35
N ASP A 135 -14.35 -3.85 21.25
CA ASP A 135 -13.05 -3.77 21.92
C ASP A 135 -11.87 -3.92 20.96
N PHE A 136 -10.74 -3.31 21.31
CA PHE A 136 -9.52 -3.42 20.54
C PHE A 136 -9.01 -4.87 20.55
N HIS A 137 -9.08 -5.54 19.41
CA HIS A 137 -8.52 -6.88 19.23
C HIS A 137 -7.64 -6.96 17.98
N PRO A 138 -6.40 -7.49 18.04
CA PRO A 138 -5.46 -7.48 16.91
C PRO A 138 -5.97 -8.14 15.62
N SER A 139 -6.86 -9.14 15.70
CA SER A 139 -7.47 -9.76 14.51
C SER A 139 -8.44 -8.84 13.76
N LEU A 140 -8.97 -7.81 14.42
CA LEU A 140 -9.92 -6.85 13.84
C LEU A 140 -9.22 -5.68 13.12
N LEU A 141 -7.90 -5.49 13.32
CA LEU A 141 -7.12 -4.43 12.67
C LEU A 141 -7.28 -4.41 11.13
N GLY A 142 -7.38 -5.59 10.50
CA GLY A 142 -7.64 -5.69 9.06
C GLY A 142 -9.00 -5.11 8.65
N LYS A 143 -10.05 -5.32 9.46
CA LYS A 143 -11.39 -4.75 9.25
C LYS A 143 -11.39 -3.24 9.48
N ALA A 144 -10.76 -2.79 10.57
CA ALA A 144 -10.64 -1.38 10.92
C ALA A 144 -9.90 -0.56 9.86
N HIS A 145 -8.75 -1.05 9.36
CA HIS A 145 -8.03 -0.42 8.25
C HIS A 145 -8.81 -0.51 6.93
N GLY A 146 -9.55 -1.59 6.67
CA GLY A 146 -10.43 -1.72 5.51
C GLY A 146 -11.54 -0.66 5.49
N TRP A 147 -12.23 -0.47 6.62
CA TRP A 147 -13.23 0.58 6.81
C TRP A 147 -12.64 1.99 6.66
N CYS A 148 -11.49 2.25 7.29
CA CYS A 148 -10.78 3.53 7.17
C CYS A 148 -10.45 3.84 5.70
N LYS A 149 -9.92 2.85 4.96
CA LYS A 149 -9.66 2.95 3.52
C LYS A 149 -10.93 3.27 2.73
N GLN A 150 -12.05 2.59 2.99
CA GLN A 150 -13.33 2.87 2.33
C GLN A 150 -13.84 4.29 2.61
N GLN A 151 -13.75 4.77 3.85
CA GLN A 151 -14.19 6.13 4.23
C GLN A 151 -13.35 7.25 3.62
N VAL A 152 -12.06 6.99 3.36
CA VAL A 152 -11.19 7.93 2.63
C VAL A 152 -11.49 7.88 1.12
N LEU A 153 -11.59 6.68 0.52
CA LEU A 153 -11.96 6.52 -0.89
C LEU A 153 -13.37 7.05 -1.23
N ARG A 154 -14.28 7.11 -0.25
CA ARG A 154 -15.56 7.82 -0.37
C ARG A 154 -15.33 9.34 -0.47
N ARG A 155 -14.65 9.94 0.51
CA ARG A 155 -14.35 11.39 0.52
C ARG A 155 -13.54 11.87 -0.69
N LEU A 156 -12.64 11.06 -1.22
CA LEU A 156 -11.91 11.36 -2.46
C LEU A 156 -12.86 11.46 -3.67
N ARG A 157 -13.82 10.53 -3.82
CA ARG A 157 -14.85 10.57 -4.88
C ARG A 157 -15.83 11.73 -4.72
N GLU A 158 -16.11 12.13 -3.49
CA GLU A 158 -16.94 13.30 -3.14
C GLU A 158 -16.20 14.64 -3.36
N GLY A 159 -14.93 14.63 -3.75
CA GLY A 159 -14.15 15.85 -4.00
C GLY A 159 -13.74 16.60 -2.73
N VAL A 160 -13.98 16.07 -1.53
CA VAL A 160 -13.74 16.78 -0.26
C VAL A 160 -12.37 16.45 0.35
N SER A 161 -11.83 17.38 1.14
CA SER A 161 -10.57 17.16 1.87
C SER A 161 -10.71 16.09 2.95
N VAL A 162 -9.65 15.31 3.18
CA VAL A 162 -9.64 14.18 4.10
C VAL A 162 -8.26 13.95 4.72
N VAL A 163 -8.22 13.64 6.02
CA VAL A 163 -7.01 13.35 6.79
C VAL A 163 -6.98 11.88 7.21
N VAL A 164 -6.00 11.14 6.70
CA VAL A 164 -5.71 9.75 7.08
C VAL A 164 -4.93 9.77 8.41
N ASN A 165 -5.65 9.87 9.52
CA ASN A 165 -5.13 10.10 10.88
C ASN A 165 -4.53 8.83 11.54
N ASN A 166 -4.04 7.90 10.73
CA ASN A 166 -3.30 6.71 11.18
C ASN A 166 -1.87 7.09 11.61
N THR A 167 -1.10 6.13 12.12
CA THR A 167 0.31 6.36 12.51
C THR A 167 1.25 6.55 11.32
N ASN A 168 0.88 5.99 10.15
CA ASN A 168 1.56 6.13 8.84
C ASN A 168 3.09 6.03 8.95
N THR A 169 3.56 4.95 9.58
CA THR A 169 4.94 4.77 10.00
C THR A 169 5.88 4.30 8.89
N THR A 170 5.35 3.89 7.73
CA THR A 170 6.11 3.52 6.54
C THR A 170 5.42 4.04 5.27
N PRO A 171 6.14 4.24 4.14
CA PRO A 171 5.52 4.75 2.92
C PRO A 171 4.44 3.80 2.34
N SER A 172 4.61 2.49 2.51
CA SER A 172 3.65 1.49 2.03
C SER A 172 2.29 1.53 2.75
N GLU A 173 2.23 2.04 3.99
CA GLU A 173 0.97 2.28 4.71
C GLU A 173 0.13 3.37 4.03
N MET A 174 0.76 4.28 3.28
CA MET A 174 0.12 5.39 2.55
C MET A 174 -0.15 5.08 1.06
N PHE A 175 0.39 3.95 0.54
CA PHE A 175 0.44 3.67 -0.90
C PHE A 175 -0.92 3.62 -1.59
N ASP A 176 -1.89 2.88 -1.05
CA ASP A 176 -3.21 2.72 -1.68
C ASP A 176 -3.97 4.05 -1.84
N TYR A 177 -3.80 4.96 -0.89
CA TYR A 177 -4.46 6.28 -0.89
C TYR A 177 -3.81 7.21 -1.93
N VAL A 178 -2.47 7.18 -2.04
CA VAL A 178 -1.72 7.93 -3.07
C VAL A 178 -2.02 7.38 -4.46
N ALA A 179 -2.10 6.05 -4.61
CA ALA A 179 -2.46 5.38 -5.86
C ALA A 179 -3.89 5.77 -6.30
N ALA A 180 -4.85 5.83 -5.38
CA ALA A 180 -6.21 6.25 -5.67
C ALA A 180 -6.30 7.69 -6.20
N VAL A 181 -5.59 8.65 -5.59
CA VAL A 181 -5.56 10.04 -6.07
C VAL A 181 -4.97 10.14 -7.48
N LEU A 182 -3.77 9.57 -7.70
CA LEU A 182 -3.04 9.74 -8.95
C LEU A 182 -3.69 8.99 -10.12
N TYR A 183 -4.02 7.71 -9.92
CA TYR A 183 -4.54 6.88 -11.01
C TYR A 183 -6.05 7.05 -11.21
N GLY A 184 -6.78 7.47 -10.17
CA GLY A 184 -8.20 7.85 -10.26
C GLY A 184 -8.46 9.25 -10.79
N GLY A 185 -7.40 10.06 -10.99
CA GLY A 185 -7.53 11.44 -11.46
C GLY A 185 -8.24 12.37 -10.48
N TYR A 186 -8.22 12.06 -9.17
CA TYR A 186 -8.85 12.91 -8.17
C TYR A 186 -8.06 14.23 -8.02
N PRO A 187 -8.72 15.39 -7.93
CA PRO A 187 -8.06 16.70 -7.96
C PRO A 187 -7.26 17.04 -6.69
N HIS A 188 -7.16 16.11 -5.73
CA HIS A 188 -6.56 16.35 -4.42
C HIS A 188 -5.05 16.55 -4.48
N ARG A 189 -4.57 17.64 -3.88
CA ARG A 189 -3.15 17.73 -3.48
C ARG A 189 -2.88 16.78 -2.32
N ILE A 190 -1.69 16.22 -2.30
CA ILE A 190 -1.25 15.23 -1.33
C ILE A 190 -0.27 15.88 -0.35
N VAL A 191 -0.60 15.81 0.94
CA VAL A 191 0.14 16.46 2.04
C VAL A 191 0.63 15.41 3.02
N PHE A 192 1.92 15.40 3.32
CA PHE A 192 2.52 14.58 4.37
C PHE A 192 2.90 15.48 5.54
N ALA A 193 2.29 15.27 6.72
CA ALA A 193 2.49 16.08 7.92
C ALA A 193 3.14 15.23 9.03
N ARG A 194 4.46 15.37 9.22
CA ARG A 194 5.21 14.64 10.26
C ARG A 194 5.18 15.38 11.59
N MET A 195 4.67 14.72 12.63
CA MET A 195 4.65 15.27 13.98
C MET A 195 6.08 15.37 14.55
N PRO A 196 6.43 16.45 15.27
CA PRO A 196 7.80 16.68 15.77
C PRO A 196 8.15 15.84 17.00
N GLU A 197 7.19 15.51 17.87
CA GLU A 197 7.46 14.77 19.11
C GLU A 197 7.83 13.31 18.83
N THR A 198 9.02 12.92 19.30
CA THR A 198 9.64 11.59 19.09
C THR A 198 10.18 10.97 20.38
N ARG A 199 10.10 11.66 21.53
CA ARG A 199 10.62 11.17 22.82
C ARG A 199 9.71 10.08 23.39
N VAL A 200 10.21 8.84 23.41
CA VAL A 200 9.43 7.62 23.77
C VAL A 200 8.61 7.79 25.06
N GLY A 201 9.23 8.23 26.15
CA GLY A 201 8.55 8.39 27.44
C GLY A 201 7.50 9.51 27.49
N VAL A 202 7.65 10.56 26.67
CA VAL A 202 6.62 11.61 26.52
C VAL A 202 5.41 11.06 25.75
N LEU A 203 5.70 10.35 24.65
CA LEU A 203 4.69 9.71 23.81
C LEU A 203 3.92 8.61 24.55
N ALA A 204 4.59 7.84 25.41
CA ALA A 204 3.95 6.85 26.27
C ALA A 204 3.04 7.48 27.32
N LYS A 205 3.51 8.52 28.04
CA LYS A 205 2.70 9.27 29.02
C LYS A 205 1.48 9.97 28.39
N ARG A 206 1.60 10.43 27.13
CA ARG A 206 0.48 11.00 26.33
C ARG A 206 -0.39 9.95 25.62
N GLY A 207 -0.10 8.65 25.76
CA GLY A 207 -0.70 7.59 24.96
C GLY A 207 -1.97 6.99 25.58
N LEU A 208 -3.15 7.49 25.18
CA LEU A 208 -4.46 7.03 25.68
C LEU A 208 -4.71 5.51 25.59
N HIS A 209 -4.05 4.81 24.67
CA HIS A 209 -4.25 3.37 24.41
C HIS A 209 -3.17 2.47 25.04
N GLY A 210 -2.41 2.96 26.03
CA GLY A 210 -1.45 2.14 26.79
C GLY A 210 -0.32 1.50 25.97
N VAL A 211 -0.03 2.02 24.77
CA VAL A 211 0.86 1.37 23.80
C VAL A 211 2.29 1.28 24.37
N PRO A 212 2.86 0.07 24.56
CA PRO A 212 4.13 -0.10 25.27
C PRO A 212 5.29 0.65 24.61
N GLU A 213 6.20 1.21 25.42
CA GLU A 213 7.36 1.98 24.94
C GLU A 213 8.17 1.26 23.87
N ARG A 214 8.33 -0.06 23.99
CA ARG A 214 9.01 -0.91 23.00
C ARG A 214 8.34 -0.83 21.61
N GLN A 215 7.02 -0.72 21.55
CA GLN A 215 6.28 -0.54 20.29
C GLN A 215 6.43 0.90 19.77
N ILE A 216 6.31 1.91 20.65
CA ILE A 216 6.53 3.32 20.29
C ILE A 216 7.95 3.52 19.71
N LYS A 217 8.98 2.98 20.36
CA LYS A 217 10.38 2.96 19.88
C LYS A 217 10.56 2.22 18.54
N ASN A 218 9.71 1.24 18.22
CA ASN A 218 9.69 0.60 16.90
C ASN A 218 8.98 1.45 15.84
N MET A 219 7.94 2.21 16.20
CA MET A 219 7.26 3.14 15.30
C MET A 219 8.16 4.33 14.94
N ILE A 220 8.80 4.96 15.94
CA ILE A 220 9.74 6.07 15.73
C ILE A 220 10.86 5.65 14.77
N ARG A 221 11.51 4.50 15.01
CA ARG A 221 12.58 4.00 14.11
C ARG A 221 12.11 3.85 12.67
N ARG A 222 10.89 3.35 12.43
CA ARG A 222 10.31 3.26 11.06
C ARG A 222 10.05 4.65 10.46
N ILE A 223 9.51 5.59 11.24
CA ILE A 223 9.28 6.98 10.82
C ILE A 223 10.59 7.70 10.48
N SER A 224 11.67 7.47 11.23
CA SER A 224 13.00 8.03 10.95
C SER A 224 13.63 7.41 9.70
N SER A 225 13.60 6.07 9.57
CA SER A 225 14.14 5.36 8.40
C SER A 225 13.40 5.63 7.08
N MET A 226 12.22 6.25 7.12
CA MET A 226 11.45 6.66 5.93
C MET A 226 12.06 7.88 5.20
N GLY A 227 12.94 8.67 5.84
CA GLY A 227 13.45 9.92 5.24
C GLY A 227 12.34 10.94 5.02
N SER A 228 12.42 11.76 3.96
CA SER A 228 11.36 12.71 3.61
C SER A 228 10.22 12.01 2.85
N PRO A 229 8.97 12.03 3.37
CA PRO A 229 7.83 11.40 2.70
C PRO A 229 7.42 12.20 1.46
N SER A 230 7.13 11.50 0.38
CA SER A 230 6.73 12.10 -0.91
C SER A 230 5.95 11.06 -1.73
N VAL A 231 5.20 11.53 -2.74
CA VAL A 231 4.58 10.64 -3.74
C VAL A 231 5.60 9.67 -4.36
N LYS A 232 6.82 10.14 -4.67
CA LYS A 232 7.88 9.31 -5.27
C LYS A 232 8.39 8.22 -4.32
N SER A 233 8.58 8.52 -3.03
CA SER A 233 9.00 7.52 -2.04
C SER A 233 7.89 6.54 -1.67
N VAL A 234 6.62 6.98 -1.65
CA VAL A 234 5.44 6.10 -1.50
C VAL A 234 5.28 5.15 -2.68
N LEU A 235 5.25 5.65 -3.92
CA LEU A 235 5.10 4.81 -5.11
C LEU A 235 6.28 3.86 -5.34
N ARG A 236 7.50 4.22 -4.92
CA ARG A 236 8.67 3.34 -4.96
C ARG A 236 8.59 2.21 -3.92
N ALA A 237 8.05 2.49 -2.72
CA ALA A 237 7.88 1.46 -1.70
C ALA A 237 6.79 0.44 -2.08
N GLY A 238 5.76 0.88 -2.80
CA GLY A 238 4.67 0.02 -3.26
C GLY A 238 3.71 -0.40 -2.14
N PRO A 239 2.74 -1.28 -2.44
CA PRO A 239 1.74 -1.73 -1.46
C PRO A 239 2.39 -2.56 -0.34
N MET A 240 1.74 -2.61 0.83
CA MET A 240 2.18 -3.46 1.93
C MET A 240 2.15 -4.94 1.50
N ARG A 241 3.32 -5.59 1.51
CA ARG A 241 3.42 -7.02 1.22
C ARG A 241 2.74 -7.85 2.31
N GLN A 242 1.70 -8.58 1.93
CA GLN A 242 1.15 -9.63 2.79
C GLN A 242 2.20 -10.73 2.99
N ARG A 243 2.25 -11.32 4.19
CA ARG A 243 3.25 -12.34 4.57
C ARG A 243 2.74 -13.76 4.32
N GLU A 244 2.30 -14.02 3.10
CA GLU A 244 1.83 -15.35 2.70
C GLU A 244 3.00 -16.31 2.49
N LEU A 245 2.71 -17.62 2.56
CA LEU A 245 3.71 -18.70 2.44
C LEU A 245 4.05 -18.98 0.97
N ALA A 246 4.65 -17.97 0.34
CA ALA A 246 5.06 -17.93 -1.05
C ALA A 246 6.16 -18.94 -1.44
N SER A 247 6.07 -19.48 -2.65
CA SER A 247 7.19 -20.16 -3.31
C SER A 247 8.34 -19.20 -3.55
N THR A 248 9.57 -19.60 -3.18
CA THR A 248 10.80 -18.85 -3.49
C THR A 248 11.49 -19.32 -4.77
N LYS A 249 11.01 -20.43 -5.36
CA LYS A 249 11.53 -21.00 -6.62
C LYS A 249 10.79 -20.42 -7.84
N VAL A 250 9.46 -20.43 -7.81
CA VAL A 250 8.59 -19.84 -8.85
C VAL A 250 8.08 -18.49 -8.36
N LEU A 251 8.39 -17.40 -9.08
CA LEU A 251 7.94 -16.05 -8.72
C LEU A 251 6.52 -15.75 -9.22
N TYR A 252 6.15 -16.26 -10.39
CA TYR A 252 4.79 -16.18 -10.93
C TYR A 252 4.57 -17.20 -12.06
N VAL A 253 3.30 -17.47 -12.36
CA VAL A 253 2.87 -18.04 -13.64
C VAL A 253 2.22 -16.94 -14.47
N GLY A 254 2.50 -16.92 -15.76
CA GLY A 254 2.00 -15.91 -16.69
C GLY A 254 1.85 -16.43 -18.12
N LEU A 255 1.12 -15.70 -18.93
CA LEU A 255 1.09 -15.86 -20.38
C LEU A 255 2.21 -14.99 -20.98
N PHE A 256 3.14 -15.62 -21.69
CA PHE A 256 4.32 -15.00 -22.29
C PHE A 256 4.20 -14.97 -23.81
N PHE A 257 4.98 -14.08 -24.42
CA PHE A 257 4.94 -13.79 -25.85
C PHE A 257 6.27 -14.15 -26.52
N ASP A 258 6.23 -14.53 -27.79
CA ASP A 258 7.41 -14.60 -28.64
C ASP A 258 7.89 -13.18 -29.03
N GLU A 259 9.02 -13.08 -29.75
CA GLU A 259 9.54 -11.77 -30.16
C GLU A 259 8.60 -11.04 -31.13
N LYS A 260 7.97 -11.77 -32.06
CA LYS A 260 6.99 -11.22 -33.01
C LYS A 260 5.82 -10.59 -32.26
N THR A 261 5.21 -11.31 -31.33
CA THR A 261 4.08 -10.83 -30.53
C THR A 261 4.50 -9.73 -29.55
N SER A 262 5.70 -9.80 -28.99
CA SER A 262 6.25 -8.73 -28.15
C SER A 262 6.37 -7.41 -28.93
N ASN A 263 6.80 -7.47 -30.19
CA ASN A 263 6.83 -6.31 -31.08
C ASN A 263 5.42 -5.83 -31.46
N MET A 264 4.45 -6.73 -31.70
CA MET A 264 3.04 -6.35 -31.88
C MET A 264 2.50 -5.60 -30.65
N VAL A 265 2.67 -6.14 -29.44
CA VAL A 265 2.26 -5.55 -28.16
C VAL A 265 2.86 -4.15 -27.97
N LYS A 266 4.17 -3.98 -28.22
CA LYS A 266 4.85 -2.68 -28.16
C LYS A 266 4.26 -1.68 -29.14
N ASN A 267 4.07 -2.08 -30.40
CA ASN A 267 3.58 -1.21 -31.46
C ASN A 267 2.11 -0.82 -31.25
N THR A 268 1.27 -1.75 -30.76
CA THR A 268 -0.12 -1.48 -30.35
C THR A 268 -0.21 -0.41 -29.27
N PHE A 269 0.67 -0.45 -28.26
CA PHE A 269 0.69 0.61 -27.24
C PHE A 269 1.15 1.95 -27.83
N LEU A 270 2.21 1.96 -28.65
CA LEU A 270 2.76 3.19 -29.21
C LEU A 270 1.79 3.90 -30.17
N SER A 271 1.10 3.17 -31.05
CA SER A 271 0.15 3.75 -32.01
C SER A 271 -1.10 4.32 -31.34
N ASN A 272 -1.63 3.65 -30.31
CA ASN A 272 -2.87 4.06 -29.64
C ASN A 272 -2.66 5.13 -28.56
N SER A 273 -1.53 5.09 -27.84
CA SER A 273 -1.35 5.91 -26.62
C SER A 273 -1.10 7.40 -26.86
N ARG A 274 -0.67 7.78 -28.07
CA ARG A 274 -0.18 9.14 -28.41
C ARG A 274 0.92 9.68 -27.48
N ALA A 275 1.51 8.85 -26.62
CA ALA A 275 2.43 9.27 -25.57
C ALA A 275 3.83 9.67 -26.08
N GLY A 276 4.09 9.51 -27.38
CA GLY A 276 5.38 9.76 -28.05
C GLY A 276 6.44 8.72 -27.72
N ASN A 277 6.59 8.35 -26.45
CA ASN A 277 7.64 7.47 -25.95
C ASN A 277 7.15 6.49 -24.87
N LEU A 278 7.94 5.43 -24.66
CA LEU A 278 7.83 4.57 -23.48
C LEU A 278 8.55 5.21 -22.28
N LEU A 279 8.19 4.81 -21.06
CA LEU A 279 8.92 5.20 -19.86
C LEU A 279 10.27 4.47 -19.76
N GLU A 280 11.19 5.09 -19.01
CA GLU A 280 12.57 4.68 -18.70
C GLU A 280 12.83 3.16 -18.67
N ARG A 281 12.00 2.39 -17.95
CA ARG A 281 12.10 0.93 -17.88
C ARG A 281 10.92 0.26 -18.59
N VAL A 282 11.15 -0.09 -19.86
CA VAL A 282 10.33 -1.06 -20.60
C VAL A 282 10.35 -2.41 -19.86
N MET A 283 9.23 -3.10 -19.83
CA MET A 283 9.08 -4.40 -19.16
C MET A 283 9.11 -5.55 -20.18
N ASN A 284 9.54 -6.74 -19.75
CA ASN A 284 9.30 -7.97 -20.50
C ASN A 284 7.79 -8.22 -20.54
N PHE A 285 7.17 -8.16 -21.71
CA PHE A 285 5.72 -8.27 -21.85
C PHE A 285 5.22 -9.66 -21.49
N HIS A 286 4.23 -9.73 -20.61
CA HIS A 286 3.51 -10.93 -20.20
C HIS A 286 2.20 -10.51 -19.50
N VAL A 287 1.23 -11.42 -19.41
CA VAL A 287 0.10 -11.29 -18.47
C VAL A 287 0.39 -12.16 -17.26
N THR A 288 0.50 -11.58 -16.06
CA THR A 288 0.61 -12.39 -14.83
C THR A 288 -0.74 -13.02 -14.53
N ILE A 289 -0.79 -14.34 -14.37
CA ILE A 289 -1.99 -15.06 -13.89
C ILE A 289 -1.94 -15.19 -12.38
N GLN A 290 -0.85 -15.74 -11.81
CA GLN A 290 -0.70 -15.91 -10.37
C GLN A 290 0.71 -15.54 -9.91
N PHE A 291 0.78 -14.63 -8.95
CA PHE A 291 2.02 -14.29 -8.26
C PHE A 291 2.31 -15.30 -7.13
N LEU A 292 3.58 -15.68 -6.99
CA LEU A 292 4.12 -16.61 -5.99
C LEU A 292 3.30 -17.91 -5.77
N PRO A 293 2.93 -18.63 -6.85
CA PRO A 293 2.05 -19.81 -6.77
C PRO A 293 2.64 -20.94 -5.93
N ASP A 294 1.78 -21.74 -5.33
CA ASP A 294 2.17 -23.02 -4.75
C ASP A 294 2.45 -24.07 -5.85
N ARG A 295 2.93 -25.25 -5.45
CA ARG A 295 3.26 -26.32 -6.39
C ARG A 295 2.03 -26.95 -7.04
N LYS A 296 0.95 -27.18 -6.27
CA LYS A 296 -0.28 -27.81 -6.76
C LYS A 296 -0.98 -26.95 -7.82
N TYR A 297 -0.87 -25.64 -7.69
CA TYR A 297 -1.31 -24.66 -8.69
C TYR A 297 -0.52 -24.81 -10.00
N VAL A 298 0.82 -24.84 -9.91
CA VAL A 298 1.71 -24.98 -11.07
C VAL A 298 1.49 -26.31 -11.81
N GLU A 299 1.28 -27.40 -11.08
CA GLU A 299 0.97 -28.73 -11.64
C GLU A 299 -0.41 -28.76 -12.33
N LYS A 300 -1.41 -28.01 -11.84
CA LYS A 300 -2.79 -28.04 -12.34
C LYS A 300 -3.17 -26.94 -13.34
N ILE A 301 -2.26 -26.01 -13.66
CA ILE A 301 -2.57 -24.92 -14.60
C ILE A 301 -2.26 -25.23 -16.06
N GLY A 302 -1.43 -26.24 -16.35
CA GLY A 302 -1.17 -26.71 -17.71
C GLY A 302 -0.12 -25.87 -18.46
N ILE A 303 1.01 -25.60 -17.81
CA ILE A 303 2.17 -24.94 -18.41
C ILE A 303 2.57 -25.60 -19.74
N GLY A 304 2.97 -24.78 -20.71
CA GLY A 304 3.27 -25.18 -22.09
C GLY A 304 2.09 -25.02 -23.05
N SER A 305 0.85 -24.93 -22.55
CA SER A 305 -0.32 -24.67 -23.39
C SER A 305 -0.30 -23.26 -24.01
N GLN A 306 -0.77 -23.17 -25.26
CA GLN A 306 -0.95 -21.91 -25.97
C GLN A 306 -2.35 -21.35 -25.74
N HIS A 307 -2.45 -20.02 -25.64
CA HIS A 307 -3.70 -19.29 -25.39
C HIS A 307 -3.77 -18.02 -26.22
N ASP A 308 -4.97 -17.71 -26.70
CA ASP A 308 -5.30 -16.46 -27.36
C ASP A 308 -5.68 -15.40 -26.32
N ILE A 309 -5.14 -14.19 -26.47
CA ILE A 309 -5.40 -13.03 -25.62
C ILE A 309 -5.93 -11.92 -26.51
N GLU A 310 -7.01 -11.25 -26.10
CA GLU A 310 -7.53 -10.09 -26.81
C GLU A 310 -7.14 -8.81 -26.08
N ILE A 311 -6.33 -7.96 -26.71
CA ILE A 311 -6.03 -6.61 -26.21
C ILE A 311 -7.27 -5.73 -26.40
N THR A 312 -7.74 -5.09 -25.34
CA THR A 312 -9.01 -4.34 -25.31
C THR A 312 -8.87 -2.83 -25.09
N GLY A 313 -7.73 -2.39 -24.55
CA GLY A 313 -7.53 -0.98 -24.20
C GLY A 313 -6.13 -0.70 -23.67
N TYR A 314 -5.89 0.55 -23.29
CA TYR A 314 -4.65 0.98 -22.65
C TYR A 314 -4.88 1.96 -21.51
N TYR A 315 -3.84 2.10 -20.69
CA TYR A 315 -3.70 3.18 -19.72
C TYR A 315 -2.26 3.72 -19.76
N SER A 316 -2.12 5.04 -19.74
CA SER A 316 -0.82 5.72 -19.80
C SER A 316 -0.75 6.78 -18.70
N HIS A 317 0.21 6.65 -17.80
CA HIS A 317 0.49 7.61 -16.73
C HIS A 317 2.01 7.82 -16.63
N PRO A 318 2.53 9.00 -16.23
CA PRO A 318 3.99 9.26 -16.14
C PRO A 318 4.82 8.30 -15.27
N THR A 319 4.19 7.40 -14.52
CA THR A 319 4.85 6.37 -13.68
C THR A 319 4.70 4.94 -14.21
N VAL A 320 3.66 4.65 -15.01
CA VAL A 320 3.32 3.30 -15.50
C VAL A 320 2.49 3.36 -16.79
N GLN A 321 2.81 2.49 -17.74
CA GLN A 321 2.09 2.30 -19.01
C GLN A 321 1.64 0.85 -19.13
N VAL A 322 0.39 0.62 -19.55
CA VAL A 322 -0.29 -0.67 -19.47
C VAL A 322 -1.21 -0.88 -20.68
N LEU A 323 -1.29 -2.11 -21.19
CA LEU A 323 -2.40 -2.59 -22.03
C LEU A 323 -3.34 -3.46 -21.19
N THR A 324 -4.65 -3.27 -21.33
CA THR A 324 -5.66 -4.19 -20.76
C THR A 324 -6.02 -5.26 -21.76
N CYS A 325 -6.33 -6.46 -21.29
CA CYS A 325 -6.67 -7.58 -22.15
C CYS A 325 -7.65 -8.56 -21.49
N THR A 326 -8.46 -9.24 -22.30
CA THR A 326 -9.19 -10.43 -21.84
C THR A 326 -8.35 -11.69 -22.10
N ILE A 327 -8.50 -12.68 -21.23
CA ILE A 327 -7.84 -13.99 -21.31
C ILE A 327 -8.91 -15.09 -21.19
N PRO A 328 -8.63 -16.35 -21.60
CA PRO A 328 -9.62 -17.43 -21.55
C PRO A 328 -10.25 -17.57 -20.14
N PRO A 329 -11.58 -17.76 -20.01
CA PRO A 329 -12.25 -17.79 -18.71
C PRO A 329 -11.67 -18.82 -17.73
N ALA A 330 -11.21 -19.97 -18.22
CA ALA A 330 -10.57 -21.02 -17.43
C ALA A 330 -9.19 -20.63 -16.84
N LEU A 331 -8.55 -19.57 -17.36
CA LEU A 331 -7.37 -18.93 -16.76
C LEU A 331 -7.76 -17.72 -15.90
N GLN A 332 -8.76 -16.93 -16.31
CA GLN A 332 -9.25 -15.80 -15.50
C GLN A 332 -9.80 -16.27 -14.13
N ALA A 333 -10.49 -17.41 -14.08
CA ALA A 333 -10.95 -18.05 -12.85
C ALA A 333 -9.80 -18.61 -11.96
N LYS A 334 -8.57 -18.70 -12.49
CA LYS A 334 -7.36 -19.06 -11.76
C LYS A 334 -6.45 -17.85 -11.47
N SER A 335 -6.85 -16.64 -11.86
CA SER A 335 -6.02 -15.43 -11.78
C SER A 335 -6.10 -14.76 -10.41
N CYS A 336 -4.96 -14.29 -9.88
CA CYS A 336 -4.93 -13.40 -8.72
C CYS A 336 -5.18 -11.93 -9.08
N ASN A 337 -5.25 -11.60 -10.37
CA ASN A 337 -5.43 -10.24 -10.87
C ASN A 337 -6.86 -10.04 -11.37
N GLU A 338 -7.60 -9.15 -10.68
CA GLU A 338 -8.95 -8.71 -11.06
C GLU A 338 -9.01 -8.18 -12.50
N ASN A 339 -7.97 -7.46 -12.92
CA ASN A 339 -7.82 -6.93 -14.27
C ASN A 339 -6.63 -7.59 -14.97
N SER A 340 -6.90 -8.42 -15.97
CA SER A 340 -5.86 -9.00 -16.82
C SER A 340 -5.24 -7.93 -17.72
N HIS A 341 -3.90 -7.87 -17.74
CA HIS A 341 -3.17 -6.77 -18.33
C HIS A 341 -1.71 -7.14 -18.65
N ILE A 342 -1.10 -6.35 -19.54
CA ILE A 342 0.32 -6.37 -19.86
C ILE A 342 0.91 -5.04 -19.39
N THR A 343 1.85 -5.06 -18.44
CA THR A 343 2.63 -3.85 -18.12
C THR A 343 3.63 -3.61 -19.25
N ILE A 344 3.58 -2.43 -19.88
CA ILE A 344 4.43 -2.08 -21.03
C ILE A 344 5.71 -1.41 -20.56
N SER A 345 5.59 -0.38 -19.74
CA SER A 345 6.74 0.34 -19.21
C SER A 345 6.45 0.98 -17.85
N THR A 346 7.51 1.36 -17.16
CA THR A 346 7.49 1.89 -15.81
C THR A 346 8.59 2.92 -15.63
N GLN A 347 8.37 3.89 -14.75
CA GLN A 347 9.45 4.75 -14.22
C GLN A 347 10.09 4.06 -13.00
N THR A 348 10.62 4.81 -12.02
CA THR A 348 11.34 4.26 -10.84
C THR A 348 10.46 3.56 -9.77
N VAL A 349 9.40 2.87 -10.21
CA VAL A 349 8.38 2.14 -9.43
C VAL A 349 8.39 0.64 -9.78
N ALA A 350 7.65 -0.20 -9.05
CA ALA A 350 7.50 -1.63 -9.37
C ALA A 350 6.38 -1.89 -10.39
N ALA A 351 6.50 -2.94 -11.21
CA ALA A 351 5.45 -3.31 -12.16
C ALA A 351 4.11 -3.68 -11.47
N SER A 352 4.15 -4.18 -10.24
CA SER A 352 2.95 -4.43 -9.41
C SER A 352 2.10 -3.18 -9.12
N VAL A 353 2.61 -1.97 -9.41
CA VAL A 353 1.82 -0.73 -9.36
C VAL A 353 0.74 -0.70 -10.46
N ALA A 354 0.90 -1.43 -11.58
CA ALA A 354 -0.11 -1.55 -12.62
C ALA A 354 -1.45 -2.09 -12.08
N ASN A 355 -1.42 -3.11 -11.22
CA ASN A 355 -2.62 -3.64 -10.53
C ASN A 355 -3.39 -2.56 -9.74
N HIS A 356 -2.69 -1.60 -9.13
CA HIS A 356 -3.32 -0.52 -8.37
C HIS A 356 -3.71 0.67 -9.26
N ALA A 357 -3.02 0.87 -10.40
CA ALA A 357 -3.45 1.83 -11.41
C ALA A 357 -4.78 1.41 -12.03
N LEU A 358 -4.91 0.15 -12.48
CA LEU A 358 -6.13 -0.37 -13.12
C LEU A 358 -7.36 -0.41 -12.20
N LYS A 359 -7.19 -0.40 -10.87
CA LYS A 359 -8.28 -0.28 -9.89
C LYS A 359 -8.94 1.11 -9.84
N HIS A 360 -8.32 2.12 -10.46
CA HIS A 360 -8.78 3.52 -10.42
C HIS A 360 -8.78 4.19 -11.80
N ALA A 361 -7.98 3.70 -12.74
CA ALA A 361 -7.80 4.24 -14.07
C ALA A 361 -9.08 4.20 -14.92
N LYS A 362 -9.37 5.33 -15.59
CA LYS A 362 -10.23 5.33 -16.77
C LYS A 362 -9.45 4.75 -17.94
N ILE A 363 -9.73 3.50 -18.29
CA ILE A 363 -9.12 2.80 -19.43
C ILE A 363 -9.61 3.44 -20.73
N ILE A 364 -8.69 3.61 -21.68
CA ILE A 364 -9.01 4.05 -23.04
C ILE A 364 -9.15 2.80 -23.92
N PRO A 365 -10.35 2.50 -24.45
CA PRO A 365 -10.56 1.33 -25.30
C PRO A 365 -9.84 1.49 -26.64
N ILE A 366 -9.49 0.36 -27.27
CA ILE A 366 -8.92 0.31 -28.62
C ILE A 366 -9.65 -0.73 -29.46
N SER A 367 -9.41 -0.72 -30.78
CA SER A 367 -9.80 -1.83 -31.65
C SER A 367 -9.18 -3.13 -31.12
N LYS A 368 -10.03 -4.14 -30.91
CA LYS A 368 -9.64 -5.45 -30.37
C LYS A 368 -8.55 -6.09 -31.23
N ILE A 369 -7.46 -6.55 -30.61
CA ILE A 369 -6.36 -7.24 -31.30
C ILE A 369 -6.09 -8.57 -30.59
N THR A 370 -6.27 -9.68 -31.29
CA THR A 370 -5.94 -11.02 -30.80
C THR A 370 -4.45 -11.30 -30.97
N ILE A 371 -3.80 -11.76 -29.91
CA ILE A 371 -2.40 -12.19 -29.91
C ILE A 371 -2.28 -13.62 -29.36
N LYS A 372 -1.30 -14.37 -29.86
CA LYS A 372 -0.96 -15.71 -29.33
C LYS A 372 -0.03 -15.58 -28.13
N SER A 373 -0.12 -16.52 -27.20
CA SER A 373 0.72 -16.57 -26.00
C SER A 373 0.96 -18.01 -25.54
N THR A 374 2.00 -18.23 -24.74
CA THR A 374 2.30 -19.52 -24.10
C THR A 374 2.28 -19.37 -22.58
N LEU A 375 1.60 -20.28 -21.89
CA LEU A 375 1.53 -20.29 -20.43
C LEU A 375 2.82 -20.87 -19.82
N CYS A 376 3.57 -20.05 -19.08
CA CYS A 376 4.87 -20.42 -18.52
C CYS A 376 5.01 -20.03 -17.04
N ALA A 377 5.93 -20.71 -16.32
CA ALA A 377 6.42 -20.28 -15.01
C ALA A 377 7.64 -19.36 -15.16
N PHE A 378 7.72 -18.32 -14.32
CA PHE A 378 8.89 -17.48 -14.16
C PHE A 378 9.64 -17.85 -12.88
N MET A 379 10.91 -18.23 -13.02
CA MET A 379 11.75 -18.68 -11.92
C MET A 379 12.46 -17.51 -11.22
N SER A 380 12.82 -17.66 -9.96
CA SER A 380 13.55 -16.62 -9.21
C SER A 380 14.97 -16.34 -9.71
N GLY A 381 15.53 -17.22 -10.54
CA GLY A 381 16.75 -16.99 -11.33
C GLY A 381 16.53 -16.34 -12.71
N GLY A 382 15.33 -15.83 -13.01
CA GLY A 382 15.01 -15.16 -14.29
C GLY A 382 14.67 -16.08 -15.47
N LYS A 383 14.83 -17.40 -15.33
CA LYS A 383 14.45 -18.38 -16.36
C LYS A 383 12.93 -18.44 -16.54
N ILE A 384 12.46 -18.41 -17.79
CA ILE A 384 11.09 -18.79 -18.17
C ILE A 384 11.06 -20.31 -18.45
N VAL A 385 10.03 -21.00 -17.98
CA VAL A 385 9.88 -22.45 -18.10
C VAL A 385 8.48 -22.79 -18.66
N SER A 386 8.46 -23.49 -19.79
CA SER A 386 7.26 -23.87 -20.55
C SER A 386 6.92 -25.37 -20.43
N ASP A 387 7.55 -26.09 -19.50
CA ASP A 387 7.34 -27.53 -19.29
C ASP A 387 7.58 -27.93 -17.82
N PHE A 388 7.40 -29.20 -17.49
CA PHE A 388 7.72 -29.71 -16.15
C PHE A 388 9.20 -30.11 -15.98
N SER A 389 9.95 -30.41 -17.06
CA SER A 389 11.36 -30.82 -16.94
C SER A 389 12.28 -29.65 -16.55
N GLY A 390 11.93 -28.42 -16.95
CA GLY A 390 12.67 -27.22 -16.62
C GLY A 390 12.52 -26.72 -15.18
N LEU A 391 11.68 -27.36 -14.35
CA LEU A 391 11.45 -27.03 -12.94
C LEU A 391 12.51 -27.66 -12.01
N PRO A 392 12.79 -27.08 -10.83
CA PRO A 392 13.89 -27.57 -9.98
C PRO A 392 13.51 -28.87 -9.25
N ARG A 393 14.25 -29.95 -9.53
CA ARG A 393 14.21 -31.23 -8.77
C ARG A 393 14.29 -30.97 -7.26
N GLY A 394 13.64 -31.81 -6.44
CA GLY A 394 13.52 -31.53 -5.01
C GLY A 394 12.60 -30.34 -4.72
N TRP A 395 11.56 -30.15 -5.53
CA TRP A 395 10.37 -29.37 -5.14
C TRP A 395 9.27 -30.29 -4.57
N GLU A 396 9.49 -31.60 -4.64
CA GLU A 396 9.32 -32.61 -3.58
C GLU A 396 8.56 -32.12 -2.34
N GLN A 397 9.32 -31.57 -1.40
CA GLN A 397 8.84 -31.17 -0.09
C GLN A 397 8.76 -29.64 0.01
N GLY A 398 7.62 -29.13 0.51
CA GLY A 398 7.51 -27.74 0.90
C GLY A 398 8.47 -27.46 2.04
N SER A 399 9.49 -26.64 1.81
CA SER A 399 10.48 -26.28 2.83
C SER A 399 9.85 -25.34 3.87
N ASP A 400 9.14 -25.95 4.82
CA ASP A 400 8.36 -25.28 5.85
C ASP A 400 9.23 -24.28 6.63
N ARG A 401 8.65 -23.12 6.99
CA ARG A 401 9.32 -22.10 7.82
C ARG A 401 9.13 -22.36 9.32
N ARG A 402 8.92 -23.63 9.69
CA ARG A 402 9.04 -24.18 11.04
C ARG A 402 10.45 -24.79 11.21
N GLY A 403 10.97 -24.82 12.43
CA GLY A 403 12.21 -25.57 12.72
C GLY A 403 13.55 -24.80 12.68
N ARG A 404 13.57 -23.46 12.65
CA ARG A 404 14.74 -22.68 13.11
C ARG A 404 14.38 -21.65 14.19
N GLY A 405 13.79 -22.15 15.28
CA GLY A 405 13.93 -21.49 16.58
C GLY A 405 15.42 -21.32 16.91
N ARG A 406 15.81 -20.21 17.54
CA ARG A 406 17.23 -19.92 17.82
C ARG A 406 17.74 -20.74 19.01
N GLY A 407 17.97 -22.03 18.76
CA GLY A 407 18.83 -22.90 19.57
C GLY A 407 20.29 -22.46 19.52
N ARG A 408 20.58 -21.29 20.08
CA ARG A 408 21.89 -20.88 20.58
C ARG A 408 21.62 -20.39 22.00
N GLY A 409 21.99 -21.11 23.04
CA GLY A 409 23.05 -22.11 23.12
C GLY A 409 23.86 -21.74 24.35
N GLY A 410 23.26 -22.00 25.52
CA GLY A 410 23.86 -21.64 26.79
C GLY A 410 25.16 -22.40 26.97
N ARG A 411 26.29 -21.69 26.95
CA ARG A 411 27.53 -22.22 27.49
C ARG A 411 27.37 -22.31 28.99
N GLY A 412 26.98 -23.48 29.49
CA GLY A 412 27.14 -23.80 30.90
C GLY A 412 28.62 -23.73 31.23
N ASN A 413 28.99 -22.89 32.20
CA ASN A 413 30.28 -22.98 32.85
C ASN A 413 30.12 -23.85 34.11
N SER A 414 31.16 -24.61 34.47
CA SER A 414 31.13 -25.57 35.59
C SER A 414 31.06 -24.86 36.95
N GLY A 415 30.37 -25.43 37.94
CA GLY A 415 30.10 -24.69 39.19
C GLY A 415 29.47 -25.41 40.39
N ASN A 416 29.95 -26.61 40.76
CA ASN A 416 29.90 -27.17 42.14
C ASN A 416 28.56 -27.63 42.78
N ARG A 417 28.64 -28.79 43.47
CA ARG A 417 27.91 -29.24 44.69
C ARG A 417 26.36 -29.28 44.73
N GLY A 418 25.83 -30.51 44.89
CA GLY A 418 25.02 -30.79 46.11
C GLY A 418 23.84 -31.78 46.06
N GLY A 419 24.10 -33.08 46.30
CA GLY A 419 23.24 -33.90 47.18
C GLY A 419 22.22 -34.92 46.62
N ARG A 420 22.31 -36.15 47.15
CA ARG A 420 21.22 -37.14 47.47
C ARG A 420 20.32 -37.62 46.29
N ARG A 421 20.44 -38.88 45.81
CA ARG A 421 20.03 -40.21 46.37
C ARG A 421 18.62 -40.67 45.92
N GLY A 422 18.50 -41.86 45.31
CA GLY A 422 17.27 -42.71 45.35
C GLY A 422 16.84 -43.39 44.02
N GLY A 423 16.53 -44.71 44.07
CA GLY A 423 15.88 -45.52 43.00
C GLY A 423 16.78 -45.90 41.81
N ILE A 424 17.11 -47.15 41.43
CA ILE A 424 16.58 -48.54 41.59
C ILE A 424 15.48 -48.93 40.58
N GLY A 425 15.75 -49.97 39.75
CA GLY A 425 14.82 -50.65 38.81
C GLY A 425 15.44 -50.89 37.42
N ASN A 426 16.03 -52.04 37.06
CA ASN A 426 15.43 -53.35 36.63
C ASN A 426 14.52 -53.30 35.38
N ARG A 427 14.48 -54.29 34.47
CA ARG A 427 15.48 -55.32 34.00
C ARG A 427 14.85 -56.14 32.84
N LYS A 428 15.64 -56.51 31.81
CA LYS A 428 15.34 -57.56 30.77
C LYS A 428 14.17 -57.26 29.79
N GLY A 429 14.10 -57.81 28.56
CA GLY A 429 15.12 -58.53 27.76
C GLY A 429 14.56 -59.51 26.71
N LYS A 430 15.40 -59.99 25.77
CA LYS A 430 15.15 -61.00 24.69
C LYS A 430 14.18 -60.54 23.57
N ALA A 431 14.16 -61.09 22.33
CA ALA A 431 15.01 -62.01 21.53
C ALA A 431 14.85 -61.59 20.03
N ASN A 432 15.75 -61.75 19.04
CA ASN A 432 16.73 -62.78 18.63
C ASN A 432 16.22 -63.78 17.57
N HIS A 433 16.44 -63.49 16.27
CA HIS A 433 16.48 -64.36 15.06
C HIS A 433 16.82 -63.46 13.83
N GLY A 434 17.50 -63.85 12.73
CA GLY A 434 18.36 -65.03 12.47
C GLY A 434 18.48 -65.39 10.96
N PHE A 435 19.71 -65.44 10.40
CA PHE A 435 20.08 -65.92 9.03
C PHE A 435 19.55 -65.08 7.83
N ARG A 436 20.12 -65.07 6.60
CA ARG A 436 21.30 -65.75 5.98
C ARG A 436 21.87 -64.94 4.78
N ASP A 437 23.19 -65.05 4.56
CA ASP A 437 23.95 -64.77 3.30
C ASP A 437 24.34 -66.13 2.64
N PRO A 438 25.09 -66.29 1.52
CA PRO A 438 25.79 -65.32 0.63
C PRO A 438 25.58 -65.57 -0.91
N ALA A 439 26.30 -64.84 -1.80
CA ALA A 439 27.27 -65.40 -2.80
C ALA A 439 27.59 -64.51 -4.04
N THR A 440 28.89 -64.44 -4.38
CA THR A 440 29.53 -63.97 -5.65
C THR A 440 30.06 -65.18 -6.46
N PRO A 441 30.61 -65.12 -7.72
CA PRO A 441 31.40 -64.08 -8.41
C PRO A 441 30.92 -63.77 -9.88
N THR A 442 31.65 -63.42 -10.98
CA THR A 442 33.07 -63.60 -11.41
C THR A 442 33.54 -62.59 -12.52
N LYS A 443 34.65 -62.92 -13.20
CA LYS A 443 35.42 -62.23 -14.27
C LYS A 443 34.71 -62.31 -15.66
N ALA A 444 35.17 -61.75 -16.80
CA ALA A 444 36.48 -61.23 -17.24
C ALA A 444 36.34 -60.08 -18.28
N ARG A 445 37.23 -59.07 -18.33
CA ARG A 445 38.37 -58.84 -19.28
C ARG A 445 38.19 -59.25 -20.75
N HIS A 446 38.42 -58.30 -21.66
CA HIS A 446 39.32 -58.43 -22.82
C HIS A 446 39.82 -57.04 -23.31
N ASP A 447 40.97 -57.01 -23.99
CA ASP A 447 41.75 -55.81 -24.35
C ASP A 447 41.85 -55.60 -25.89
N GLY A 448 42.31 -54.41 -26.36
CA GLY A 448 42.86 -54.27 -27.73
C GLY A 448 42.86 -52.86 -28.40
N HIS A 449 44.06 -52.32 -28.66
CA HIS A 449 44.53 -51.50 -29.81
C HIS A 449 43.74 -50.24 -30.29
N SER A 450 44.31 -49.02 -30.34
CA SER A 450 45.32 -48.44 -31.28
C SER A 450 44.85 -48.41 -32.76
N ASP A 451 45.04 -47.37 -33.59
CA ASP A 451 46.08 -46.29 -33.61
C ASP A 451 45.52 -44.95 -34.23
N PRO A 452 46.30 -43.88 -34.54
CA PRO A 452 45.78 -42.50 -34.65
C PRO A 452 45.90 -41.81 -36.03
N GLY A 453 45.46 -40.54 -36.11
CA GLY A 453 46.10 -39.53 -36.98
C GLY A 453 45.19 -38.63 -37.84
N ARG A 454 45.80 -37.56 -38.37
CA ARG A 454 45.23 -36.44 -39.16
C ARG A 454 44.39 -35.44 -38.32
N GLY A 455 44.59 -34.12 -38.39
CA GLY A 455 45.65 -33.32 -39.03
C GLY A 455 45.14 -32.07 -39.75
N ARG A 456 46.01 -31.05 -39.85
CA ARG A 456 45.77 -29.67 -40.40
C ARG A 456 45.00 -28.77 -39.43
N VAL A 457 45.57 -27.67 -38.90
CA VAL A 457 46.19 -26.45 -39.50
C VAL A 457 45.17 -25.35 -39.77
N SER A 458 45.28 -24.29 -38.97
CA SER A 458 45.15 -22.90 -39.42
C SER A 458 46.07 -22.01 -38.57
N ASP A 459 46.47 -20.86 -39.13
CA ASP A 459 47.48 -19.93 -38.62
C ASP A 459 46.92 -18.49 -38.74
N ARG A 460 47.65 -17.49 -38.21
CA ARG A 460 47.36 -16.05 -38.12
C ARG A 460 46.41 -15.67 -36.97
N GLY A 461 46.61 -14.59 -36.22
CA GLY A 461 47.74 -13.65 -36.16
C GLY A 461 47.41 -12.22 -36.61
N ARG A 462 47.54 -11.26 -35.67
CA ARG A 462 47.33 -9.79 -35.84
C ARG A 462 45.85 -9.37 -36.06
N GLY A 463 45.38 -8.18 -35.69
CA GLY A 463 45.99 -7.15 -34.83
C GLY A 463 45.52 -5.72 -35.16
N ARG A 464 45.19 -4.91 -34.14
CA ARG A 464 44.73 -3.49 -34.23
C ARG A 464 43.33 -3.34 -34.90
N ALA A 465 42.65 -2.19 -34.91
CA ALA A 465 43.05 -0.83 -34.52
C ALA A 465 41.96 -0.03 -33.77
N ARG A 466 42.39 1.06 -33.12
CA ARG A 466 41.51 2.20 -32.75
C ARG A 466 41.34 3.09 -33.97
N TYR A 467 40.19 3.73 -34.14
CA TYR A 467 40.14 5.05 -34.80
C TYR A 467 39.02 5.94 -34.24
N GLY A 468 39.33 7.23 -34.21
CA GLY A 468 38.41 8.34 -34.13
C GLY A 468 39.18 9.63 -34.45
N PRO A 469 38.52 10.65 -34.99
CA PRO A 469 38.78 12.05 -34.66
C PRO A 469 37.51 12.67 -34.05
N ARG A 470 37.52 13.60 -33.08
CA ARG A 470 38.27 14.87 -32.89
C ARG A 470 37.84 16.02 -33.81
N GLY A 471 37.50 17.14 -33.15
CA GLY A 471 36.88 18.36 -33.66
C GLY A 471 35.95 18.89 -32.55
N GLU A 472 36.42 19.57 -31.51
CA GLU A 472 36.91 20.97 -31.49
C GLU A 472 35.81 21.93 -32.01
N ARG A 473 35.27 22.89 -31.23
CA ARG A 473 35.96 23.95 -30.46
C ARG A 473 35.12 24.54 -29.29
N ARG A 474 35.82 25.30 -28.41
CA ARG A 474 35.42 26.52 -27.64
C ARG A 474 33.93 26.70 -27.24
N GLY A 475 33.54 27.00 -25.99
CA GLY A 475 34.29 27.21 -24.73
C GLY A 475 33.99 28.57 -24.07
N SER A 476 33.70 28.57 -22.76
CA SER A 476 33.63 29.78 -21.92
C SER A 476 33.92 29.45 -20.45
N ARG A 477 34.43 30.42 -19.67
CA ARG A 477 34.72 30.29 -18.23
C ARG A 477 33.74 31.15 -17.43
N GLY A 478 33.01 30.55 -16.48
CA GLY A 478 32.27 31.27 -15.44
C GLY A 478 32.87 30.96 -14.05
N LYS A 479 33.19 31.99 -13.26
CA LYS A 479 33.78 31.87 -11.91
C LYS A 479 33.09 32.85 -10.96
N ARG A 480 32.86 32.42 -9.71
CA ARG A 480 32.26 33.21 -8.59
C ARG A 480 30.77 33.55 -8.84
N VAL A 481 29.96 33.96 -7.86
CA VAL A 481 30.23 34.49 -6.50
C VAL A 481 29.42 33.72 -5.43
N ARG A 482 29.97 33.57 -4.21
CA ARG A 482 29.19 33.29 -2.99
C ARG A 482 28.78 34.62 -2.35
N ARG A 483 27.51 34.76 -2.01
CA ARG A 483 27.03 35.43 -0.78
C ARG A 483 25.94 34.54 -0.20
#